data_AF-A0A8J4T4R3-F1
#
_entry.id   AF-A0A8J4T4R3-F1
#
_cell.length_a   1.000
_cell.length_b   1.000
_cell.length_c   1.000
_cell.angle_alpha   90.00
_cell.angle_beta   90.00
_cell.angle_gamma   90.00
#
_symmetry.space_group_name_H-M   'P 1'
#
loop_
_entity.id
_entity.type
_entity.pdbx_description
1 polymer ?
#
loop_
_entity_poly.entity_id
_entity_poly.type
_entity_poly.pdbx_seq_one_letter_code
_entity_poly.pdbx_strand_id
1 'polypeptide(L)'
;MNLLSKGILMTSCAVGVLCTMGAALTYQDIIVAKSKTPIENATTACIFISLILFGIAIICVLQSLCCFCSNRVLGLFISLFAGTATLMITIGYAAFHKPELDRTIPLPFMGEWLFGGIMAGLGAFFMSILVTVS
;
A
#
# COMPACT_ATOMS: atom_id res chain seq x y z
N MET A 1 4.39 9.18 -20.63
CA MET A 1 3.14 8.98 -19.89
C MET A 1 2.14 10.02 -20.35
N ASN A 2 1.00 9.55 -20.86
CA ASN A 2 -0.14 10.41 -21.11
C ASN A 2 -0.71 10.90 -19.79
N LEU A 3 -1.38 12.07 -19.80
CA LEU A 3 -1.98 12.68 -18.61
C LEU A 3 -2.94 11.72 -17.88
N LEU A 4 -3.66 10.89 -18.64
CA LEU A 4 -4.55 9.86 -18.14
C LEU A 4 -3.82 8.83 -17.26
N SER A 5 -2.68 8.30 -17.72
CA SER A 5 -1.90 7.31 -16.95
C SER A 5 -1.36 7.90 -15.65
N LYS A 6 -0.94 9.19 -15.66
CA LYS A 6 -0.53 9.90 -14.44
C LYS A 6 -1.69 10.06 -13.47
N GLY A 7 -2.88 10.40 -13.96
CA GLY A 7 -4.09 10.50 -13.14
C GLY A 7 -4.50 9.18 -12.49
N ILE A 8 -4.46 8.07 -13.24
CA ILE A 8 -4.78 6.74 -12.71
C ILE A 8 -3.76 6.31 -11.65
N LEU A 9 -2.47 6.57 -11.88
CA LEU A 9 -1.44 6.27 -10.89
C LEU A 9 -1.62 7.09 -9.60
N MET A 10 -1.89 8.38 -9.74
CA MET A 10 -2.09 9.27 -8.61
C MET A 10 -3.29 8.84 -7.77
N THR A 11 -4.42 8.53 -8.41
CA THR A 11 -5.63 8.05 -7.73
C THR A 11 -5.38 6.70 -7.06
N SER A 12 -4.70 5.76 -7.71
CA SER A 12 -4.35 4.47 -7.11
C SER A 12 -3.49 4.62 -5.86
N CYS A 13 -2.45 5.46 -5.92
CA CYS A 13 -1.59 5.72 -4.76
C CYS A 13 -2.34 6.48 -3.65
N ALA A 14 -3.21 7.44 -3.99
CA ALA A 14 -4.04 8.16 -3.03
C ALA A 14 -5.01 7.23 -2.30
N VAL A 15 -5.66 6.31 -3.03
CA VAL A 15 -6.50 5.25 -2.43
C VAL A 15 -5.64 4.35 -1.53
N GLY A 16 -4.42 3.98 -1.95
CA GLY A 16 -3.48 3.23 -1.12
C GLY A 16 -3.18 3.92 0.22
N VAL A 17 -2.87 5.22 0.19
CA VAL A 17 -2.66 6.02 1.42
C VAL A 17 -3.91 6.05 2.29
N LEU A 18 -5.09 6.36 1.71
CA LEU A 18 -6.35 6.39 2.46
C LEU A 18 -6.67 5.04 3.10
N CYS A 19 -6.45 3.94 2.39
CA CYS A 19 -6.64 2.59 2.91
C CYS A 19 -5.66 2.26 4.03
N THR A 20 -4.38 2.57 3.89
CA THR A 20 -3.40 2.38 4.99
C THR A 20 -3.69 3.26 6.21
N MET A 21 -4.17 4.48 6.00
CA MET A 21 -4.52 5.41 7.07
C MET A 21 -5.81 4.99 7.78
N GLY A 22 -6.82 4.53 7.03
CA GLY A 22 -8.03 3.93 7.58
C GLY A 22 -7.72 2.66 8.41
N ALA A 23 -6.77 1.84 7.94
CA ALA A 23 -6.28 0.71 8.72
C ALA A 23 -5.62 1.18 10.02
N ALA A 24 -4.72 2.17 9.98
CA ALA A 24 -4.08 2.71 11.17
C ALA A 24 -5.09 3.28 12.20
N LEU A 25 -6.17 3.91 11.74
CA LEU A 25 -7.25 4.38 12.62
C LEU A 25 -8.06 3.23 13.22
N THR A 26 -8.36 2.19 12.43
CA THR A 26 -9.11 1.02 12.88
C THR A 26 -8.32 0.25 13.95
N TYR A 27 -6.99 0.22 13.84
CA TYR A 27 -6.10 -0.45 14.77
C TYR A 27 -5.51 0.48 15.83
N GLN A 28 -6.04 1.70 16.00
CA GLN A 28 -5.48 2.71 16.90
C GLN A 28 -5.33 2.19 18.34
N ASP A 29 -6.30 1.45 18.84
CA ASP A 29 -6.27 0.91 20.22
C ASP A 29 -5.11 -0.07 20.42
N ILE A 30 -4.80 -0.87 19.40
CA ILE A 30 -3.68 -1.82 19.38
C ILE A 30 -2.35 -1.06 19.22
N ILE A 31 -2.35 0.05 18.47
CA ILE A 31 -1.18 0.89 18.26
C ILE A 31 -0.80 1.66 19.54
N VAL A 32 -1.78 2.09 20.33
CA VAL A 32 -1.57 2.87 21.57
C VAL A 32 -1.40 1.98 22.80
N ALA A 33 -1.75 0.69 22.71
CA ALA A 33 -1.60 -0.28 23.78
C ALA A 33 -0.18 -0.33 24.36
N LYS A 34 -0.08 -0.33 25.70
CA LYS A 34 1.18 -0.31 26.46
C LYS A 34 1.92 -1.65 26.44
N SER A 35 1.20 -2.74 26.23
CA SER A 35 1.74 -4.10 26.05
C SER A 35 1.25 -4.62 24.70
N LYS A 36 2.18 -4.85 23.77
CA LYS A 36 1.90 -5.42 22.46
C LYS A 36 2.49 -6.81 22.36
N THR A 37 1.75 -7.73 21.78
CA THR A 37 2.31 -9.01 21.34
C THR A 37 3.31 -8.76 20.20
N PRO A 38 4.28 -9.67 19.97
CA PRO A 38 5.23 -9.51 18.86
C PRO A 38 4.53 -9.46 17.49
N ILE A 39 3.37 -10.09 17.37
CA ILE A 39 2.56 -10.12 16.15
C ILE A 39 1.88 -8.76 15.91
N GLU A 40 1.29 -8.15 16.94
CA GLU A 40 0.70 -6.81 16.85
C GLU A 40 1.76 -5.74 16.56
N ASN A 41 2.96 -5.88 17.13
CA ASN A 41 4.07 -4.98 16.85
C ASN A 41 4.53 -5.09 15.39
N ALA A 42 4.67 -6.31 14.86
CA ALA A 42 5.02 -6.54 13.47
C ALA A 42 3.94 -5.99 12.51
N THR A 43 2.66 -6.21 12.84
CA THR A 43 1.52 -5.69 12.06
C THR A 43 1.53 -4.17 12.03
N THR A 44 1.68 -3.53 13.19
CA THR A 44 1.76 -2.07 13.30
C THR A 44 2.91 -1.52 12.45
N ALA A 45 4.10 -2.13 12.56
CA ALA A 45 5.27 -1.71 11.78
C ALA A 45 5.02 -1.84 10.27
N CYS A 46 4.40 -2.93 9.82
CA CYS A 46 4.06 -3.13 8.41
C CYS A 46 3.08 -2.08 7.88
N ILE A 47 2.06 -1.70 8.67
CA ILE A 47 1.11 -0.65 8.30
C ILE A 47 1.82 0.70 8.12
N PHE A 48 2.68 1.08 9.08
CA PHE A 48 3.45 2.33 8.99
C PHE A 48 4.43 2.35 7.82
N ILE A 49 5.16 1.26 7.59
CA ILE A 49 6.08 1.13 6.46
C ILE A 49 5.31 1.25 5.14
N SER A 50 4.17 0.57 5.01
CA SER A 50 3.34 0.64 3.81
C SER A 50 2.83 2.06 3.56
N LEU A 51 2.39 2.77 4.60
CA LEU A 51 1.94 4.16 4.52
C LEU A 51 3.04 5.10 4.02
N ILE A 52 4.28 4.93 4.52
CA ILE A 52 5.43 5.71 4.07
C ILE A 52 5.74 5.41 2.60
N LEU A 53 5.73 4.14 2.20
CA LEU A 53 6.03 3.74 0.81
C LEU A 53 4.97 4.25 -0.18
N PHE A 54 3.68 4.20 0.18
CA PHE A 54 2.63 4.83 -0.64
C PHE A 54 2.78 6.35 -0.69
N GLY A 55 3.16 6.99 0.42
CA GLY A 55 3.45 8.42 0.45
C GLY A 55 4.59 8.80 -0.50
N ILE A 56 5.70 8.05 -0.47
CA ILE A 56 6.83 8.22 -1.40
C ILE A 56 6.37 8.04 -2.85
N ALA A 57 5.57 7.01 -3.13
CA ALA A 57 5.03 6.77 -4.47
C ALA A 57 4.19 7.96 -4.98
N ILE A 58 3.34 8.56 -4.13
CA ILE A 58 2.58 9.78 -4.48
C ILE A 58 3.53 10.94 -4.78
N ILE A 59 4.53 11.17 -3.94
CA ILE A 59 5.50 12.26 -4.12
C ILE A 59 6.24 12.10 -5.45
N CYS A 60 6.65 10.88 -5.80
CA CYS A 60 7.27 10.59 -7.10
C CYS A 60 6.32 10.92 -8.27
N VAL A 61 5.04 10.52 -8.19
CA VAL A 61 4.04 10.86 -9.21
C VAL A 61 3.87 12.37 -9.35
N LEU A 62 3.77 13.09 -8.22
CA LEU A 62 3.65 14.56 -8.21
C LEU A 62 4.88 15.24 -8.81
N GLN A 63 6.08 14.78 -8.47
CA GLN A 63 7.32 15.31 -9.03
C GLN A 63 7.40 15.11 -10.55
N SER A 64 6.81 14.03 -11.06
CA SER A 64 6.71 13.81 -12.51
C SER A 64 5.77 14.77 -13.25
N LEU A 65 4.91 15.50 -12.54
CA LEU A 65 4.07 16.55 -13.13
C LEU A 65 4.84 17.86 -13.28
N CYS A 66 5.79 18.13 -12.39
CA CYS A 66 6.58 19.36 -12.38
C CYS A 66 7.89 19.25 -13.19
N CYS A 67 8.50 18.07 -13.26
CA CYS A 67 9.79 17.86 -13.95
C CYS A 67 9.65 16.86 -15.11
N PHE A 68 10.35 17.13 -16.23
CA PHE A 68 10.50 16.20 -17.35
C PHE A 68 11.46 15.05 -17.00
N CYS A 69 11.08 14.19 -16.06
CA CYS A 69 11.77 12.93 -15.82
C CYS A 69 11.38 11.89 -16.88
N SER A 70 12.32 11.02 -17.24
CA SER A 70 12.04 9.90 -18.15
C SER A 70 10.93 9.01 -17.57
N ASN A 71 9.87 8.83 -18.35
CA ASN A 71 8.68 8.07 -17.94
C ASN A 71 9.00 6.62 -17.53
N ARG A 72 10.02 6.01 -18.16
CA ARG A 72 10.47 4.65 -17.83
C ARG A 72 11.09 4.55 -16.45
N VAL A 73 11.93 5.53 -16.11
CA VAL A 73 12.60 5.56 -14.79
C VAL A 73 11.56 5.78 -13.70
N LEU A 74 10.61 6.70 -13.93
CA LEU A 74 9.52 6.95 -13.00
C LEU A 74 8.63 5.71 -12.79
N GLY A 75 8.26 5.01 -13.87
CA GLY A 75 7.46 3.79 -13.79
C GLY A 75 8.14 2.70 -12.96
N LEU A 76 9.45 2.51 -13.12
CA LEU A 76 10.25 1.57 -12.32
C LEU A 76 10.30 1.93 -10.83
N PHE A 77 10.48 3.22 -10.50
CA PHE A 77 10.47 3.64 -9.10
C PHE A 77 9.11 3.40 -8.46
N ILE A 78 8.04 3.77 -9.15
CA ILE A 78 6.70 3.63 -8.59
C ILE A 78 6.31 2.16 -8.46
N SER A 79 6.71 1.30 -9.41
CA SER A 79 6.47 -0.14 -9.27
C SER A 79 7.23 -0.74 -8.09
N LEU A 80 8.47 -0.30 -7.85
CA LEU A 80 9.25 -0.72 -6.68
C LEU A 80 8.55 -0.32 -5.37
N PHE A 81 8.15 0.95 -5.23
CA PHE A 81 7.54 1.46 -4.01
C PHE A 81 6.12 0.91 -3.79
N ALA A 82 5.28 0.89 -4.84
CA ALA A 82 3.92 0.33 -4.74
C ALA A 82 3.94 -1.18 -4.49
N GLY A 83 4.83 -1.92 -5.17
CA GLY A 83 4.98 -3.35 -4.97
C GLY A 83 5.46 -3.69 -3.56
N THR A 84 6.48 -2.98 -3.06
CA THR A 84 6.96 -3.19 -1.68
C THR A 84 5.91 -2.79 -0.64
N ALA A 85 5.16 -1.71 -0.85
CA ALA A 85 4.04 -1.31 0.02
C ALA A 85 2.96 -2.40 0.08
N THR A 86 2.65 -3.01 -1.07
CA THR A 86 1.69 -4.11 -1.20
C THR A 86 2.15 -5.36 -0.46
N LEU A 87 3.43 -5.72 -0.56
CA LEU A 87 3.98 -6.85 0.18
C LEU A 87 3.90 -6.62 1.69
N MET A 88 4.31 -5.43 2.16
CA MET A 88 4.28 -5.09 3.58
C MET A 88 2.86 -5.11 4.15
N ILE A 89 1.88 -4.54 3.44
CA ILE A 89 0.49 -4.54 3.92
C ILE A 89 -0.12 -5.95 3.90
N THR A 90 0.27 -6.80 2.96
CA THR A 90 -0.14 -8.21 2.90
C THR A 90 0.43 -9.01 4.06
N ILE A 91 1.72 -8.80 4.40
CA ILE A 91 2.35 -9.43 5.57
C ILE A 91 1.68 -8.96 6.86
N GLY A 92 1.39 -7.65 6.98
CA GLY A 92 0.65 -7.10 8.11
C GLY A 92 -0.74 -7.72 8.23
N TYR A 93 -1.46 -7.86 7.12
CA TYR A 93 -2.78 -8.50 7.07
C TYR A 93 -2.73 -9.96 7.53
N ALA A 94 -1.77 -10.74 7.02
CA ALA A 94 -1.60 -12.15 7.38
C ALA A 94 -1.12 -12.34 8.82
N ALA A 95 -0.28 -11.45 9.34
CA ALA A 95 0.17 -11.48 10.72
C ALA A 95 -1.00 -11.20 11.68
N PHE A 96 -1.83 -10.21 11.36
CA PHE A 96 -2.99 -9.86 12.17
C PHE A 96 -4.02 -10.99 12.23
N HIS A 97 -4.34 -11.58 11.07
CA HIS A 97 -5.36 -12.62 10.96
C HIS A 97 -4.82 -14.04 11.12
N LYS A 98 -3.58 -14.19 11.61
CA LYS A 98 -2.98 -15.49 11.91
C LYS A 98 -3.89 -16.40 12.76
N PRO A 99 -4.54 -15.93 13.85
CA PRO A 99 -5.42 -16.79 14.64
C PRO A 99 -6.69 -17.25 13.90
N GLU A 100 -7.19 -16.49 12.93
CA GLU A 100 -8.31 -16.93 12.08
C GLU A 100 -7.85 -17.90 10.99
N LEU A 101 -6.65 -17.69 10.45
CA LEU A 101 -6.02 -18.60 9.49
C LEU A 101 -5.78 -19.98 10.12
N ASP A 102 -5.30 -20.01 11.37
CA ASP A 102 -5.10 -21.25 12.14
C ASP A 102 -6.42 -21.97 12.44
N ARG A 103 -7.55 -21.24 12.41
CA ARG A 103 -8.91 -21.77 12.60
C ARG A 103 -9.62 -22.07 11.29
N THR A 104 -8.93 -22.03 10.14
CA THR A 104 -9.50 -22.30 8.80
C THR A 104 -10.71 -21.42 8.46
N ILE A 105 -10.76 -20.21 9.01
CA ILE A 105 -11.78 -19.22 8.64
C ILE A 105 -11.40 -18.64 7.27
N PRO A 106 -12.35 -18.52 6.31
CA PRO A 106 -12.05 -18.03 4.98
C PRO A 106 -11.66 -16.54 5.01
N LEU A 107 -10.39 -16.27 4.71
CA LEU A 107 -9.84 -14.95 4.37
C LEU A 107 -9.91 -14.77 2.83
N PRO A 108 -10.03 -13.54 2.29
CA PRO A 108 -10.01 -12.24 2.98
C PRO A 108 -11.41 -11.74 3.42
N PHE A 109 -11.43 -10.97 4.50
CA PHE A 109 -12.63 -10.25 4.94
C PHE A 109 -12.89 -9.04 4.03
N MET A 110 -13.95 -9.12 3.23
CA MET A 110 -14.42 -8.03 2.37
C MET A 110 -14.87 -6.84 3.23
N GLY A 111 -14.35 -5.64 2.95
CA GLY A 111 -14.70 -4.40 3.65
C GLY A 111 -13.61 -3.87 4.58
N GLU A 112 -12.51 -4.59 4.78
CA GLU A 112 -11.40 -4.10 5.58
C GLU A 112 -10.48 -3.12 4.84
N TRP A 113 -10.03 -2.11 5.56
CA TRP A 113 -9.09 -1.10 5.07
C TRP A 113 -7.76 -1.69 4.60
N LEU A 114 -7.26 -2.73 5.29
CA LEU A 114 -6.04 -3.45 4.88
C LEU A 114 -6.22 -4.13 3.52
N PHE A 115 -7.36 -4.79 3.30
CA PHE A 115 -7.67 -5.43 2.02
C PHE A 115 -7.79 -4.39 0.89
N GLY A 116 -8.42 -3.24 1.17
CA GLY A 116 -8.45 -2.11 0.24
C GLY A 116 -7.05 -1.62 -0.13
N GLY A 117 -6.13 -1.57 0.83
CA GLY A 117 -4.75 -1.16 0.60
C GLY A 117 -3.95 -2.17 -0.24
N ILE A 118 -4.20 -3.47 -0.09
CA ILE A 118 -3.64 -4.52 -0.96
C ILE A 118 -4.09 -4.29 -2.40
N MET A 119 -5.38 -4.10 -2.63
CA MET A 119 -5.93 -3.92 -3.98
C MET A 119 -5.45 -2.63 -4.63
N ALA A 120 -5.39 -1.53 -3.88
CA ALA A 120 -4.86 -0.26 -4.35
C ALA A 120 -3.36 -0.36 -4.72
N GLY A 121 -2.59 -1.09 -3.90
CA GLY A 121 -1.18 -1.37 -4.14
C GLY A 121 -0.93 -2.19 -5.40
N LEU A 122 -1.69 -3.27 -5.59
CA LEU A 122 -1.66 -4.07 -6.82
C LEU A 122 -2.03 -3.22 -8.04
N GLY A 123 -3.08 -2.40 -7.94
CA GLY A 123 -3.47 -1.48 -9.01
C GLY A 123 -2.35 -0.52 -9.40
N ALA A 124 -1.71 0.12 -8.42
CA ALA A 124 -0.58 1.01 -8.65
C ALA A 124 0.64 0.26 -9.24
N PHE A 125 0.91 -0.96 -8.79
CA PHE A 125 2.00 -1.81 -9.30
C PHE A 125 1.78 -2.22 -10.76
N PHE A 126 0.61 -2.75 -11.11
CA PHE A 126 0.33 -3.16 -12.49
C PHE A 126 0.30 -1.97 -13.44
N MET A 127 -0.28 -0.84 -13.02
CA MET A 127 -0.32 0.36 -13.86
C MET A 127 1.07 0.97 -14.07
N SER A 128 1.94 0.95 -13.06
CA SER A 128 3.31 1.45 -13.19
C SER A 128 4.17 0.55 -14.09
N ILE A 129 3.97 -0.76 -14.04
CA ILE A 129 4.60 -1.69 -14.99
C ILE A 129 4.10 -1.40 -16.41
N LEU A 130 2.78 -1.31 -16.61
CA LEU A 130 2.20 -1.04 -17.93
C LEU A 130 2.78 0.23 -18.56
N VAL A 131 2.95 1.28 -17.75
CA VAL A 131 3.58 2.54 -18.15
C VAL A 131 5.07 2.40 -18.49
N THR A 132 5.76 1.43 -17.88
CA THR A 132 7.19 1.20 -18.12
C THR A 132 7.43 0.50 -19.46
N VAL A 133 6.53 -0.42 -19.84
CA VAL A 133 6.62 -1.16 -21.11
C VAL A 133 5.96 -0.47 -22.31
N SER A 134 5.11 0.53 -22.08
CA SER A 134 4.54 1.40 -23.13
C SER A 134 5.51 2.49 -23.59
#